data_AF-A5CP63-F1
#
_entry.id   AF-A5CP63-F1
#
_cell.length_a   1.000
_cell.length_b   1.000
_cell.length_c   1.000
_cell.angle_alpha   90.00
_cell.angle_beta   90.00
_cell.angle_gamma   90.00
#
_symmetry.space_group_name_H-M   'P 1'
#
loop_
_entity.id
_entity.type
_entity.pdbx_description
1 polymer ?
#
loop_
_entity_poly.entity_id
_entity_poly.type
_entity_poly.pdbx_seq_one_letter_code
_entity_poly.pdbx_strand_id
1 'polypeptide(L)'
;MTAFAGVEHALAQADGDGADLRGRTILVAHPSAELYGSDRVLLESVAGLVSAGARTVVTLPTDGPLVAALTGVGATVHRAPTPVLRKSMLRPRGFAALVGQSVRGLSAGLGLVRRTRPDAVYVNTVTIPLWILVGRLAGRPVLAHVHEAEGSASRAVGTALALPLALATSVVANSRYSVDVLARALPRVARRARVVYNGVPGPAAVQPARAALDGGLRVLYVGRLSDRKGVDVAVDAIVELRDRGADASLDIVGAVFPGYESYEEQLRTTIRVLDLEDRVTLHGFHADVTPFVAAADACVVPSRVDEPFGNTAVEALLAARPVVVSDTSGLREAAGGYESAQLVPPADPAALADALQSIATDWDAYRARAARDRFRAEHRHGPELYRQRIARSVGTMLSATTRVGSPRPASDR
;
A
#
# COMPACT_ATOMS: atom_id res chain seq x y z
N MET A 1 -7.07 -1.43 -25.47
CA MET A 1 -5.80 -0.65 -25.43
C MET A 1 -5.98 0.87 -25.47
N THR A 2 -7.09 1.43 -25.94
CA THR A 2 -7.28 2.89 -26.13
C THR A 2 -7.76 3.68 -24.90
N ALA A 3 -8.23 3.03 -23.83
CA ALA A 3 -8.72 3.70 -22.62
C ALA A 3 -7.62 4.11 -21.62
N PHE A 4 -6.41 3.54 -21.70
CA PHE A 4 -5.29 3.84 -20.80
C PHE A 4 -4.50 5.08 -21.23
N ALA A 5 -4.27 5.27 -22.54
CA ALA A 5 -3.48 6.38 -23.09
C ALA A 5 -4.13 7.76 -22.91
N GLY A 6 -5.47 7.85 -22.97
CA GLY A 6 -6.19 9.12 -22.79
C GLY A 6 -6.15 9.67 -21.36
N VAL A 7 -5.78 8.85 -20.37
CA VAL A 7 -5.81 9.21 -18.95
C VAL A 7 -4.43 9.63 -18.43
N GLU A 8 -3.35 9.10 -18.99
CA GLU A 8 -1.98 9.57 -18.70
C GLU A 8 -1.84 11.07 -19.04
N HIS A 9 -2.48 11.51 -20.12
CA HIS A 9 -2.47 12.92 -20.53
C HIS A 9 -3.22 13.85 -19.56
N ALA A 10 -4.26 13.34 -18.87
CA ALA A 10 -5.02 14.11 -17.87
C ALA A 10 -4.34 14.14 -16.49
N LEU A 11 -3.51 13.15 -16.17
CA LEU A 11 -2.72 13.13 -14.94
C LEU A 11 -1.44 13.98 -15.05
N ALA A 12 -0.83 14.06 -16.24
CA ALA A 12 0.38 14.85 -16.49
C ALA A 12 0.13 16.36 -16.60
N GLN A 13 -1.08 16.80 -16.98
CA GLN A 13 -1.40 18.24 -17.11
C GLN A 13 -1.77 18.95 -15.79
N ALA A 14 -1.69 18.25 -14.65
CA ALA A 14 -1.93 18.82 -13.31
C ALA A 14 -0.66 18.89 -12.45
N ASP A 15 0.53 18.80 -13.05
CA ASP A 15 1.83 18.79 -12.37
C ASP A 15 2.42 20.20 -12.14
N GLY A 16 1.55 21.22 -12.03
CA GLY A 16 1.90 22.58 -11.62
C GLY A 16 1.77 22.78 -10.11
N ASP A 17 2.85 23.30 -9.51
CA ASP A 17 3.09 23.69 -8.11
C ASP A 17 2.73 22.68 -6.99
N GLY A 18 3.73 22.35 -6.18
CA GLY A 18 3.55 21.70 -4.89
C GLY A 18 2.75 22.59 -3.95
N ALA A 19 1.90 22.01 -3.10
CA ALA A 19 1.16 22.81 -2.13
C ALA A 19 2.10 23.39 -1.06
N ASP A 20 2.07 24.70 -0.87
CA ASP A 20 2.74 25.36 0.26
C ASP A 20 1.87 25.22 1.53
N LEU A 21 2.38 24.46 2.50
CA LEU A 21 1.75 24.22 3.79
C LEU A 21 2.49 24.95 4.93
N ARG A 22 3.36 25.92 4.63
CA ARG A 22 4.05 26.71 5.67
C ARG A 22 3.06 27.38 6.61
N GLY A 23 3.39 27.34 7.90
CA GLY A 23 2.55 27.85 8.97
C GLY A 23 1.32 26.98 9.30
N ARG A 24 1.09 25.87 8.57
CA ARG A 24 0.04 24.91 8.90
C ARG A 24 0.57 23.80 9.79
N THR A 25 -0.27 23.37 10.72
CA THR A 25 -0.04 22.17 11.54
C THR A 25 -0.97 21.05 11.08
N ILE A 26 -0.43 19.88 10.76
CA ILE A 26 -1.21 18.70 10.37
C ILE A 26 -1.03 17.61 11.43
N LEU A 27 -2.14 17.14 12.00
CA LEU A 27 -2.15 15.99 12.91
C LEU A 27 -2.48 14.71 12.13
N VAL A 28 -1.54 13.78 12.08
CA VAL A 28 -1.63 12.53 11.32
C VAL A 28 -1.84 11.36 12.29
N ALA A 29 -2.88 10.55 12.09
CA ALA A 29 -3.19 9.39 12.92
C ALA A 29 -3.00 8.08 12.16
N HIS A 30 -2.38 7.09 12.82
CA HIS A 30 -2.05 5.78 12.23
C HIS A 30 -2.05 4.65 13.29
N PRO A 31 -2.41 3.39 12.96
CA PRO A 31 -2.68 2.32 13.94
C PRO A 31 -1.46 1.46 14.33
N SER A 32 -0.31 1.65 13.69
CA SER A 32 0.84 0.75 13.79
C SER A 32 2.12 1.56 13.98
N ALA A 33 3.11 1.01 14.67
CA ALA A 33 4.44 1.63 14.80
C ALA A 33 5.55 0.74 14.22
N GLU A 34 5.17 -0.24 13.40
CA GLU A 34 6.07 -1.17 12.70
C GLU A 34 6.57 -0.57 11.36
N LEU A 35 7.27 -1.35 10.54
CA LEU A 35 7.74 -0.93 9.21
C LEU A 35 7.17 -1.80 8.08
N TYR A 36 5.90 -2.20 8.20
CA TYR A 36 5.21 -2.91 7.12
C TYR A 36 4.75 -1.96 6.00
N GLY A 37 4.16 -2.50 4.94
CA GLY A 37 3.81 -1.73 3.73
C GLY A 37 3.01 -0.45 4.00
N SER A 38 1.96 -0.49 4.83
CA SER A 38 1.17 0.70 5.19
C SER A 38 1.95 1.74 5.99
N ASP A 39 2.92 1.28 6.77
CA ASP A 39 3.75 2.13 7.64
C ASP A 39 4.79 2.87 6.80
N ARG A 40 5.37 2.19 5.80
CA ARG A 40 6.26 2.80 4.80
C ARG A 40 5.53 3.82 3.95
N VAL A 41 4.29 3.54 3.52
CA VAL A 41 3.47 4.50 2.77
C VAL A 41 3.07 5.71 3.63
N LEU A 42 2.79 5.51 4.94
CA LEU A 42 2.61 6.64 5.87
C LEU A 42 3.86 7.51 5.95
N LEU A 43 5.04 6.89 6.09
CA LEU A 43 6.30 7.63 6.18
C LEU A 43 6.47 8.56 4.98
N GLU A 44 6.12 8.07 3.78
CA GLU A 44 6.11 8.91 2.57
C GLU A 44 5.06 10.02 2.61
N SER A 45 3.85 9.75 3.15
CA SER A 45 2.83 10.80 3.34
C SER A 45 3.36 11.91 4.25
N VAL A 46 3.99 11.54 5.37
CA VAL A 46 4.53 12.46 6.37
C VAL A 46 5.70 13.25 5.80
N ALA A 47 6.63 12.59 5.09
CA ALA A 47 7.74 13.25 4.42
C ALA A 47 7.25 14.31 3.41
N GLY A 48 6.17 14.02 2.68
CA GLY A 48 5.56 14.98 1.76
C GLY A 48 4.96 16.20 2.46
N LEU A 49 4.29 16.01 3.60
CA LEU A 49 3.74 17.11 4.39
C LEU A 49 4.85 17.99 4.99
N VAL A 50 5.92 17.38 5.51
CA VAL A 50 7.07 18.12 6.04
C VAL A 50 7.80 18.88 4.94
N SER A 51 8.04 18.25 3.79
CA SER A 51 8.71 18.89 2.64
C SER A 51 7.90 20.06 2.08
N ALA A 52 6.57 20.00 2.18
CA ALA A 52 5.66 21.10 1.87
C ALA A 52 5.65 22.23 2.93
N GLY A 53 6.45 22.13 3.99
CA GLY A 53 6.60 23.13 5.04
C GLY A 53 5.60 23.01 6.20
N ALA A 54 4.80 21.95 6.28
CA ALA A 54 3.86 21.75 7.39
C ALA A 54 4.58 21.32 8.67
N ARG A 55 4.13 21.84 9.81
CA ARG A 55 4.44 21.24 11.11
C ARG A 55 3.63 19.96 11.25
N THR A 56 4.28 18.82 11.02
CA THR A 56 3.60 17.52 11.03
C THR A 56 3.74 16.84 12.39
N VAL A 57 2.59 16.55 12.99
CA VAL A 57 2.48 15.83 14.26
C VAL A 57 1.86 14.48 13.98
N VAL A 58 2.49 13.39 14.38
CA VAL A 58 1.98 12.02 14.17
C VAL A 58 1.56 11.42 15.50
N THR A 59 0.45 10.69 15.52
CA THR A 59 0.00 9.93 16.68
C THR A 59 -0.05 8.44 16.37
N LEU A 60 0.59 7.65 17.25
CA LEU A 60 0.66 6.20 17.19
C LEU A 60 0.13 5.58 18.49
N PRO A 61 -0.45 4.37 18.48
CA PRO A 61 -0.94 3.72 19.70
C PRO A 61 0.18 3.14 20.57
N THR A 62 1.32 2.77 19.96
CA THR A 62 2.47 2.13 20.61
C THR A 62 3.77 2.74 20.12
N ASP A 63 4.88 2.38 20.77
CA ASP A 63 6.21 2.56 20.18
C ASP A 63 6.47 1.51 19.10
N GLY A 64 7.48 1.81 18.29
CA GLY A 64 8.08 0.86 17.38
C GLY A 64 9.11 1.56 16.48
N PRO A 65 9.72 0.83 15.55
CA PRO A 65 10.74 1.35 14.65
C PRO A 65 10.26 2.55 13.79
N LEU A 66 8.95 2.66 13.52
CA LEU A 66 8.38 3.79 12.79
C LEU A 66 8.59 5.14 13.47
N VAL A 67 8.68 5.18 14.81
CA VAL A 67 8.86 6.43 15.58
C VAL A 67 10.16 7.12 15.18
N ALA A 68 11.26 6.34 15.10
CA ALA A 68 12.56 6.85 14.70
C ALA A 68 12.54 7.34 13.24
N ALA A 69 11.94 6.56 12.34
CA ALA A 69 11.82 6.93 10.92
C ALA A 69 11.01 8.23 10.73
N LEU A 70 9.87 8.38 11.41
CA LEU A 70 9.04 9.59 11.36
C LEU A 70 9.75 10.82 11.93
N THR A 71 10.49 10.64 13.03
CA THR A 71 11.28 11.72 13.63
C THR A 71 12.43 12.12 12.71
N GLY A 72 13.08 11.15 12.04
CA GLY A 72 14.14 11.38 11.07
C GLY A 72 13.71 12.21 9.86
N VAL A 73 12.44 12.13 9.44
CA VAL A 73 11.88 12.99 8.38
C VAL A 73 11.30 14.31 8.91
N GLY A 74 11.50 14.65 10.18
CA GLY A 74 11.14 15.95 10.77
C GLY A 74 9.76 16.03 11.41
N ALA A 75 9.06 14.91 11.62
CA ALA A 75 7.78 14.92 12.32
C ALA A 75 7.95 14.81 13.85
N THR A 76 6.97 15.34 14.60
CA THR A 76 6.87 15.10 16.05
C THR A 76 5.91 13.94 16.31
N VAL A 77 6.34 12.91 17.05
CA VAL A 77 5.51 11.74 17.34
C VAL A 77 4.96 11.79 18.78
N HIS A 78 3.66 11.58 18.93
CA HIS A 78 3.01 11.39 20.23
C HIS A 78 2.36 10.02 20.31
N ARG A 79 2.26 9.50 21.54
CA ARG A 79 1.40 8.36 21.80
C ARG A 79 0.00 8.79 22.16
N ALA A 80 -0.98 8.13 21.57
CA ALA A 80 -2.36 8.24 22.00
C ALA A 80 -3.08 6.89 21.83
N PRO A 81 -3.79 6.41 22.87
CA PRO A 81 -4.62 5.22 22.76
C PRO A 81 -5.57 5.34 21.57
N THR A 82 -5.49 4.39 20.64
CA THR A 82 -6.33 4.36 19.45
C THR A 82 -6.92 2.97 19.30
N PRO A 83 -8.26 2.81 19.39
CA PRO A 83 -8.89 1.53 19.08
C PRO A 83 -8.72 1.24 17.60
N VAL A 84 -8.09 0.11 17.28
CA VAL A 84 -7.90 -0.36 15.91
C VAL A 84 -8.94 -1.44 15.64
N LEU A 85 -9.80 -1.23 14.64
CA LEU A 85 -10.81 -2.21 14.28
C LEU A 85 -10.16 -3.48 13.72
N ARG A 86 -10.38 -4.61 14.41
CA ARG A 86 -9.96 -5.95 13.99
C ARG A 86 -11.16 -6.88 14.03
N LYS A 87 -11.21 -7.88 13.12
CA LYS A 87 -12.31 -8.87 13.07
C LYS A 87 -12.54 -9.57 14.43
N SER A 88 -11.48 -9.81 15.20
CA SER A 88 -11.54 -10.42 16.55
C SER A 88 -12.27 -9.57 17.60
N MET A 89 -12.38 -8.25 17.41
CA MET A 89 -13.03 -7.33 18.36
C MET A 89 -14.55 -7.32 18.25
N LEU A 90 -15.14 -7.98 17.25
CA LEU A 90 -16.59 -8.10 17.06
C LEU A 90 -17.23 -9.18 17.96
N ARG A 91 -16.47 -9.81 18.86
CA ARG A 91 -16.97 -10.76 19.87
C ARG A 91 -17.43 -10.02 21.15
N PRO A 92 -18.38 -10.56 21.95
CA PRO A 92 -19.00 -9.83 23.08
C PRO A 92 -18.01 -9.25 24.11
N ARG A 93 -16.98 -10.01 24.50
CA ARG A 93 -15.92 -9.54 25.42
C ARG A 93 -15.00 -8.49 24.78
N GLY A 94 -14.77 -8.58 23.47
CA GLY A 94 -14.00 -7.60 22.70
C GLY A 94 -14.71 -6.25 22.59
N PHE A 95 -16.04 -6.25 22.58
CA PHE A 95 -16.84 -5.03 22.46
C PHE A 95 -16.74 -4.12 23.69
N ALA A 96 -16.81 -4.65 24.92
CA ALA A 96 -16.65 -3.84 26.13
C ALA A 96 -15.25 -3.20 26.21
N ALA A 97 -14.21 -3.96 25.85
CA ALA A 97 -12.84 -3.43 25.74
C ALA A 97 -12.75 -2.33 24.67
N LEU A 98 -13.38 -2.52 23.51
CA LEU A 98 -13.45 -1.53 22.44
C LEU A 98 -14.11 -0.22 22.90
N VAL A 99 -15.23 -0.29 23.64
CA VAL A 99 -15.90 0.89 24.18
C VAL A 99 -14.97 1.64 25.14
N GLY A 100 -14.37 0.95 26.12
CA GLY A 100 -13.45 1.57 27.06
C GLY A 100 -12.19 2.14 26.41
N GLN A 101 -11.67 1.50 25.35
CA GLN A 101 -10.57 2.03 24.53
C GLN A 101 -11.02 3.25 23.71
N SER A 102 -12.26 3.26 23.21
CA SER A 102 -12.80 4.38 22.43
C SER A 102 -12.99 5.63 23.27
N VAL A 103 -13.50 5.50 24.51
CA VAL A 103 -13.64 6.65 25.43
C VAL A 103 -12.27 7.23 25.79
N ARG A 104 -11.31 6.37 26.16
CA ARG A 104 -9.93 6.81 26.46
C ARG A 104 -9.27 7.45 25.25
N GLY A 105 -9.42 6.84 24.07
CA GLY A 105 -8.87 7.39 22.83
C GLY A 105 -9.51 8.70 22.42
N LEU A 106 -10.82 8.88 22.63
CA LEU A 106 -11.53 10.13 22.35
C LEU A 106 -10.99 11.26 23.23
N SER A 107 -10.89 11.02 24.54
CA SER A 107 -10.36 11.99 25.49
C SER A 107 -8.90 12.35 25.18
N ALA A 108 -8.05 11.34 24.96
CA ALA A 108 -6.65 11.54 24.60
C ALA A 108 -6.50 12.29 23.26
N GLY A 109 -7.31 11.95 22.26
CA GLY A 109 -7.32 12.57 20.95
C GLY A 109 -7.75 14.04 20.99
N LEU A 110 -8.85 14.35 21.68
CA LEU A 110 -9.30 15.73 21.90
C LEU A 110 -8.26 16.53 22.69
N GLY A 111 -7.64 15.93 23.71
CA GLY A 111 -6.55 16.54 24.46
C GLY A 111 -5.34 16.84 23.57
N LEU A 112 -4.98 15.94 22.66
CA LEU A 112 -3.90 16.15 21.70
C LEU A 112 -4.23 17.29 20.74
N VAL A 113 -5.44 17.30 20.16
CA VAL A 113 -5.90 18.39 19.28
C VAL A 113 -5.89 19.74 19.99
N ARG A 114 -6.26 19.80 21.27
CA ARG A 114 -6.19 21.05 22.07
C ARG A 114 -4.76 21.53 22.27
N ARG A 115 -3.81 20.62 22.55
CA ARG A 115 -2.39 20.95 22.77
C ARG A 115 -1.68 21.35 21.48
N THR A 116 -1.94 20.63 20.39
CA THR A 116 -1.22 20.82 19.13
C THR A 116 -1.89 21.81 18.20
N ARG A 117 -3.18 22.12 18.42
CA ARG A 117 -3.99 23.08 17.63
C ARG A 117 -3.85 22.88 16.11
N PRO A 118 -4.06 21.65 15.58
CA PRO A 118 -3.83 21.35 14.18
C PRO A 118 -4.83 22.04 13.27
N ASP A 119 -4.39 22.54 12.12
CA ASP A 119 -5.27 23.08 11.06
C ASP A 119 -6.11 22.00 10.39
N ALA A 120 -5.60 20.76 10.31
CA ALA A 120 -6.32 19.60 9.79
C ALA A 120 -5.90 18.30 10.49
N VAL A 121 -6.79 17.31 10.41
CA VAL A 121 -6.49 15.93 10.82
C VAL A 121 -6.39 15.05 9.57
N TYR A 122 -5.30 14.30 9.45
CA TYR A 122 -5.09 13.29 8.43
C TYR A 122 -5.22 11.92 9.08
N VAL A 123 -6.14 11.08 8.60
CA VAL A 123 -6.37 9.74 9.13
C VAL A 123 -5.91 8.74 8.09
N ASN A 124 -4.82 8.02 8.35
CA ASN A 124 -4.15 7.19 7.33
C ASN A 124 -4.82 5.84 7.07
N THR A 125 -5.94 5.51 7.70
CA THR A 125 -6.63 4.22 7.46
C THR A 125 -8.07 4.29 7.92
N VAL A 126 -8.94 3.50 7.30
CA VAL A 126 -10.34 3.34 7.72
C VAL A 126 -10.47 2.57 9.04
N THR A 127 -9.40 1.88 9.48
CA THR A 127 -9.43 1.01 10.66
C THR A 127 -9.36 1.76 12.00
N ILE A 128 -9.12 3.08 11.99
CA ILE A 128 -9.10 3.95 13.17
C ILE A 128 -10.15 5.07 13.10
N PRO A 129 -11.44 4.74 12.89
CA PRO A 129 -12.46 5.74 12.58
C PRO A 129 -12.68 6.77 13.68
N LEU A 130 -12.23 6.48 14.91
CA LEU A 130 -12.27 7.41 16.03
C LEU A 130 -11.58 8.76 15.70
N TRP A 131 -10.49 8.75 14.94
CA TRP A 131 -9.77 9.99 14.61
C TRP A 131 -10.52 10.88 13.62
N ILE A 132 -11.41 10.30 12.80
CA ILE A 132 -12.33 11.07 11.96
C ILE A 132 -13.32 11.82 12.85
N LEU A 133 -13.87 11.14 13.87
CA LEU A 133 -14.77 11.74 14.84
C LEU A 133 -14.07 12.83 15.69
N VAL A 134 -12.85 12.56 16.17
CA VAL A 134 -12.03 13.53 16.93
C VAL A 134 -11.84 14.83 16.13
N GLY A 135 -11.44 14.72 14.86
CA GLY A 135 -11.30 15.89 13.99
C GLY A 135 -12.61 16.66 13.81
N ARG A 136 -13.72 15.95 13.55
CA ARG A 136 -15.03 16.55 13.35
C ARG A 136 -15.56 17.27 14.61
N LEU A 137 -15.41 16.67 15.79
CA LEU A 137 -15.83 17.26 17.08
C LEU A 137 -14.97 18.46 17.47
N ALA A 138 -13.70 18.47 17.07
CA ALA A 138 -12.81 19.60 17.29
C ALA A 138 -12.94 20.72 16.23
N GLY A 139 -13.90 20.60 15.31
CA GLY A 139 -14.13 21.58 14.24
C GLY A 139 -12.98 21.67 13.24
N ARG A 140 -12.19 20.60 13.06
CA ARG A 140 -11.07 20.56 12.13
C ARG A 140 -11.43 19.78 10.87
N PRO A 141 -11.03 20.25 9.66
CA PRO A 141 -11.19 19.48 8.44
C PRO A 141 -10.41 18.17 8.53
N VAL A 142 -11.00 17.09 8.00
CA VAL A 142 -10.44 15.74 8.07
C VAL A 142 -10.20 15.18 6.66
N LEU A 143 -8.96 14.79 6.38
CA LEU A 143 -8.62 13.95 5.23
C LEU A 143 -8.52 12.51 5.70
N ALA A 144 -9.34 11.62 5.15
CA ALA A 144 -9.23 10.18 5.39
C ALA A 144 -8.58 9.49 4.18
N HIS A 145 -7.55 8.68 4.42
CA HIS A 145 -6.86 7.90 3.41
C HIS A 145 -7.26 6.43 3.54
N VAL A 146 -7.86 5.89 2.49
CA VAL A 146 -8.27 4.49 2.37
C VAL A 146 -7.14 3.68 1.74
N HIS A 147 -6.57 2.75 2.51
CA HIS A 147 -5.57 1.80 2.01
C HIS A 147 -6.12 0.38 1.89
N GLU A 148 -7.24 0.12 2.56
CA GLU A 148 -7.88 -1.18 2.64
C GLU A 148 -9.07 -1.26 1.68
N ALA A 149 -9.11 -2.35 0.93
CA ALA A 149 -10.23 -2.68 0.07
C ALA A 149 -10.44 -4.19 0.12
N GLU A 150 -11.49 -4.62 0.83
CA GLU A 150 -11.85 -6.04 0.96
C GLU A 150 -13.12 -6.31 0.14
N GLY A 151 -12.95 -6.55 -1.17
CA GLY A 151 -14.05 -6.86 -2.08
C GLY A 151 -14.82 -8.14 -1.70
N SER A 152 -14.19 -9.04 -0.95
CA SER A 152 -14.80 -10.27 -0.43
C SER A 152 -15.60 -10.07 0.87
N ALA A 153 -15.54 -8.90 1.51
CA ALA A 153 -16.32 -8.63 2.71
C ALA A 153 -17.81 -8.50 2.36
N SER A 154 -18.69 -8.94 3.26
CA SER A 154 -20.13 -8.77 3.05
C SER A 154 -20.48 -7.28 2.97
N ARG A 155 -21.50 -6.94 2.18
CA ARG A 155 -21.92 -5.55 1.97
C ARG A 155 -22.18 -4.80 3.28
N ALA A 156 -22.76 -5.48 4.27
CA ALA A 156 -23.02 -4.92 5.59
C ALA A 156 -21.71 -4.54 6.32
N VAL A 157 -20.72 -5.44 6.33
CA VAL A 157 -19.41 -5.18 6.95
C VAL A 157 -18.66 -4.06 6.21
N GLY A 158 -18.63 -4.11 4.88
CA GLY A 158 -18.01 -3.06 4.07
C GLY A 158 -18.66 -1.68 4.30
N THR A 159 -19.99 -1.63 4.39
CA THR A 159 -20.73 -0.38 4.70
C THR A 159 -20.42 0.12 6.11
N ALA A 160 -20.40 -0.76 7.11
CA ALA A 160 -20.09 -0.39 8.49
C ALA A 160 -18.67 0.18 8.63
N LEU A 161 -17.68 -0.43 7.97
CA LEU A 161 -16.29 0.07 7.97
C LEU A 161 -16.15 1.40 7.23
N ALA A 162 -16.90 1.60 6.15
CA ALA A 162 -16.84 2.82 5.35
C ALA A 162 -17.64 3.98 5.97
N LEU A 163 -18.68 3.72 6.77
CA LEU A 163 -19.62 4.74 7.28
C LEU A 163 -18.93 5.96 7.93
N PRO A 164 -17.87 5.80 8.74
CA PRO A 164 -17.14 6.94 9.32
C PRO A 164 -16.57 7.90 8.28
N LEU A 165 -16.24 7.44 7.06
CA LEU A 165 -15.74 8.28 5.97
C LEU A 165 -16.74 9.34 5.53
N ALA A 166 -18.04 9.15 5.78
CA ALA A 166 -19.06 10.16 5.51
C ALA A 166 -18.84 11.46 6.31
N LEU A 167 -18.11 11.39 7.43
CA LEU A 167 -17.76 12.54 8.27
C LEU A 167 -16.46 13.24 7.83
N ALA A 168 -15.65 12.62 6.97
CA ALA A 168 -14.40 13.19 6.49
C ALA A 168 -14.66 14.32 5.49
N THR A 169 -13.92 15.41 5.56
CA THR A 169 -14.00 16.54 4.62
C THR A 169 -13.52 16.14 3.23
N SER A 170 -12.43 15.38 3.16
CA SER A 170 -11.87 14.83 1.91
C SER A 170 -11.52 13.35 2.09
N VAL A 171 -11.54 12.59 0.99
CA VAL A 171 -11.16 11.17 0.98
C VAL A 171 -10.14 10.94 -0.13
N VAL A 172 -9.05 10.28 0.22
CA VAL A 172 -8.04 9.78 -0.73
C VAL A 172 -8.05 8.26 -0.66
N ALA A 173 -7.82 7.59 -1.79
CA ALA A 173 -7.70 6.15 -1.88
C ALA A 173 -6.43 5.77 -2.65
N ASN A 174 -5.80 4.67 -2.25
CA ASN A 174 -4.55 4.21 -2.86
C ASN A 174 -4.71 3.58 -4.26
N SER A 175 -5.94 3.32 -4.70
CA SER A 175 -6.25 2.73 -6.01
C SER A 175 -7.68 3.02 -6.46
N ARG A 176 -7.98 2.80 -7.75
CA ARG A 176 -9.36 2.85 -8.26
C ARG A 176 -10.18 1.70 -7.72
N TYR A 177 -9.58 0.51 -7.59
CA TYR A 177 -10.21 -0.63 -6.93
C TYR A 177 -10.73 -0.28 -5.53
N SER A 178 -9.94 0.42 -4.71
CA SER A 178 -10.37 0.91 -3.40
C SER A 178 -11.57 1.87 -3.50
N VAL A 179 -11.61 2.74 -4.52
CA VAL A 179 -12.75 3.62 -4.80
C VAL A 179 -13.98 2.83 -5.25
N ASP A 180 -13.82 1.80 -6.07
CA ASP A 180 -14.92 0.97 -6.56
C ASP A 180 -15.54 0.12 -5.45
N VAL A 181 -14.71 -0.44 -4.57
CA VAL A 181 -15.15 -1.12 -3.35
C VAL A 181 -15.92 -0.14 -2.45
N LEU A 182 -15.39 1.08 -2.28
CA LEU A 182 -16.07 2.14 -1.55
C LEU A 182 -17.38 2.56 -2.24
N ALA A 183 -17.46 2.56 -3.57
CA ALA A 183 -18.67 2.93 -4.32
C ALA A 183 -19.81 1.93 -4.08
N ARG A 184 -19.50 0.64 -3.92
CA ARG A 184 -20.49 -0.40 -3.56
C ARG A 184 -21.07 -0.19 -2.15
N ALA A 185 -20.26 0.35 -1.23
CA ALA A 185 -20.65 0.61 0.15
C ALA A 185 -21.31 2.00 0.34
N LEU A 186 -20.66 3.06 -0.13
CA LEU A 186 -21.05 4.46 0.04
C LEU A 186 -20.81 5.29 -1.26
N PRO A 187 -21.72 5.23 -2.23
CA PRO A 187 -21.57 5.90 -3.53
C PRO A 187 -21.29 7.41 -3.42
N ARG A 188 -21.90 8.08 -2.43
CA ARG A 188 -21.70 9.52 -2.20
C ARG A 188 -20.27 9.87 -1.77
N VAL A 189 -19.65 8.99 -0.98
CA VAL A 189 -18.26 9.18 -0.54
C VAL A 189 -17.30 8.86 -1.69
N ALA A 190 -17.55 7.78 -2.42
CA ALA A 190 -16.73 7.40 -3.58
C ALA A 190 -16.67 8.50 -4.66
N ARG A 191 -17.79 9.17 -4.97
CA ARG A 191 -17.85 10.25 -5.97
C ARG A 191 -16.93 11.44 -5.69
N ARG A 192 -16.54 11.65 -4.43
CA ARG A 192 -15.61 12.72 -4.03
C ARG A 192 -14.24 12.20 -3.60
N ALA A 193 -14.02 10.89 -3.66
CA ALA A 193 -12.73 10.30 -3.35
C ALA A 193 -11.75 10.57 -4.51
N ARG A 194 -10.50 10.87 -4.16
CA ARG A 194 -9.40 11.03 -5.13
C ARG A 194 -8.46 9.85 -5.05
N VAL A 195 -8.01 9.35 -6.20
CA VAL A 195 -6.99 8.31 -6.24
C VAL A 195 -5.60 8.94 -6.15
N VAL A 196 -4.80 8.46 -5.20
CA VAL A 196 -3.37 8.76 -5.10
C VAL A 196 -2.64 7.43 -4.92
N TYR A 197 -2.04 6.93 -6.00
CA TYR A 197 -1.26 5.70 -5.97
C TYR A 197 -0.11 5.79 -4.98
N ASN A 198 0.22 4.68 -4.32
CA ASN A 198 1.29 4.65 -3.33
C ASN A 198 2.62 5.11 -3.93
N GLY A 199 3.34 5.93 -3.15
CA GLY A 199 4.77 6.17 -3.34
C GLY A 199 5.56 4.98 -2.83
N VAL A 200 6.32 4.34 -3.72
CA VAL A 200 7.14 3.17 -3.42
C VAL A 200 8.60 3.56 -3.66
N PRO A 201 9.46 3.54 -2.63
CA PRO A 201 10.87 3.85 -2.84
C PRO A 201 11.53 2.72 -3.65
N GLY A 202 12.17 3.09 -4.76
CA GLY A 202 13.05 2.18 -5.48
C GLY A 202 14.37 1.94 -4.74
N PRO A 203 15.17 0.95 -5.17
CA PRO A 203 16.50 0.74 -4.59
C PRO A 203 17.42 1.92 -4.92
N ALA A 204 18.32 2.27 -3.99
CA ALA A 204 19.26 3.39 -4.15
C ALA A 204 20.17 3.21 -5.39
N ALA A 205 20.55 1.97 -5.67
CA ALA A 205 21.22 1.57 -6.89
C ALA A 205 20.54 0.32 -7.46
N VAL A 206 20.21 0.35 -8.74
CA VAL A 206 19.69 -0.83 -9.44
C VAL A 206 20.86 -1.63 -9.94
N GLN A 207 20.92 -2.88 -9.50
CA GLN A 207 21.86 -3.85 -10.06
C GLN A 207 21.39 -4.25 -11.45
N PRO A 208 22.29 -4.29 -12.45
CA PRO A 208 21.96 -4.83 -13.76
C PRO A 208 21.39 -6.25 -13.67
N ALA A 209 20.44 -6.56 -14.53
CA ALA A 209 19.98 -7.93 -14.73
C ALA A 209 21.12 -8.80 -15.29
N ARG A 210 21.10 -10.11 -15.02
CA ARG A 210 22.13 -11.03 -15.53
C ARG A 210 22.14 -11.02 -17.06
N ALA A 211 23.34 -11.15 -17.65
CA ALA A 211 23.48 -11.21 -19.10
C ALA A 211 22.90 -12.50 -19.68
N ALA A 212 23.06 -13.62 -18.96
CA ALA A 212 22.52 -14.93 -19.29
C ALA A 212 21.97 -15.61 -18.03
N LEU A 213 21.04 -16.56 -18.23
CA LEU A 213 20.41 -17.34 -17.16
C LEU A 213 21.16 -18.66 -16.92
N ASP A 214 22.48 -18.60 -16.80
CA ASP A 214 23.28 -19.79 -16.47
C ASP A 214 22.82 -20.35 -15.11
N GLY A 215 22.48 -21.64 -15.06
CA GLY A 215 21.93 -22.29 -13.87
C GLY A 215 20.46 -21.95 -13.57
N GLY A 216 19.66 -21.63 -14.59
CA GLY A 216 18.22 -21.49 -14.49
C GLY A 216 17.73 -20.09 -14.09
N LEU A 217 16.41 -19.90 -14.13
CA LEU A 217 15.72 -18.66 -13.77
C LEU A 217 15.61 -18.52 -12.23
N ARG A 218 16.05 -17.39 -11.67
CA ARG A 218 15.91 -17.10 -10.24
C ARG A 218 14.63 -16.30 -9.99
N VAL A 219 13.67 -16.93 -9.34
CA VAL A 219 12.36 -16.35 -9.04
C VAL A 219 12.33 -15.88 -7.60
N LEU A 220 11.73 -14.71 -7.36
CA LEU A 220 11.58 -14.15 -6.01
C LEU A 220 10.13 -13.90 -5.66
N TYR A 221 9.73 -14.41 -4.51
CA TYR A 221 8.53 -13.99 -3.81
C TYR A 221 8.91 -13.16 -2.59
N VAL A 222 8.36 -11.94 -2.48
CA VAL A 222 8.46 -11.09 -1.28
C VAL A 222 7.08 -10.82 -0.74
N GLY A 223 6.80 -11.33 0.45
CA GLY A 223 5.52 -11.08 1.06
C GLY A 223 5.23 -11.92 2.27
N ARG A 224 4.19 -11.49 2.95
CA ARG A 224 3.57 -12.20 4.06
C ARG A 224 3.18 -13.62 3.69
N LEU A 225 3.56 -14.62 4.48
CA LEU A 225 3.19 -16.01 4.23
C LEU A 225 1.75 -16.21 4.70
N SER A 226 0.84 -16.38 3.74
CA SER A 226 -0.59 -16.58 4.00
C SER A 226 -1.28 -17.10 2.75
N ASP A 227 -2.35 -17.87 2.94
CA ASP A 227 -3.20 -18.37 1.86
C ASP A 227 -3.60 -17.29 0.83
N ARG A 228 -4.00 -16.11 1.32
CA ARG A 228 -4.39 -14.97 0.48
C ARG A 228 -3.30 -14.51 -0.49
N LYS A 229 -2.03 -14.62 -0.08
CA LYS A 229 -0.88 -14.15 -0.86
C LYS A 229 -0.36 -15.18 -1.86
N GLY A 230 -0.81 -16.44 -1.76
CA GLY A 230 -0.56 -17.46 -2.77
C GLY A 230 0.88 -17.93 -2.88
N VAL A 231 1.68 -17.86 -1.81
CA VAL A 231 3.09 -18.31 -1.85
C VAL A 231 3.23 -19.78 -2.27
N ASP A 232 2.26 -20.61 -1.90
CA ASP A 232 2.15 -22.00 -2.34
C ASP A 232 1.88 -22.13 -3.85
N VAL A 233 1.16 -21.19 -4.48
CA VAL A 233 1.01 -21.15 -5.95
C VAL A 233 2.37 -20.95 -6.64
N ALA A 234 3.26 -20.14 -6.04
CA ALA A 234 4.62 -19.99 -6.56
C ALA A 234 5.44 -21.27 -6.40
N VAL A 235 5.29 -22.00 -5.29
CA VAL A 235 5.93 -23.31 -5.10
C VAL A 235 5.42 -24.32 -6.14
N ASP A 236 4.11 -24.39 -6.34
CA ASP A 236 3.48 -25.27 -7.35
C ASP A 236 3.95 -24.89 -8.77
N ALA A 237 4.18 -23.62 -9.07
CA ALA A 237 4.73 -23.20 -10.37
C ALA A 237 6.18 -23.68 -10.58
N ILE A 238 6.99 -23.82 -9.52
CA ILE A 238 8.33 -24.42 -9.63
C ILE A 238 8.24 -25.92 -9.92
N VAL A 239 7.23 -26.62 -9.38
CA VAL A 239 6.93 -28.02 -9.73
C VAL A 239 6.62 -28.13 -11.23
N GLU A 240 5.70 -27.30 -11.72
CA GLU A 240 5.34 -27.25 -13.14
C GLU A 240 6.56 -27.01 -14.05
N LEU A 241 7.43 -26.06 -13.70
CA LEU A 241 8.66 -25.79 -14.45
C LEU A 241 9.62 -26.98 -14.44
N ARG A 242 9.83 -27.60 -13.26
CA ARG A 242 10.67 -28.80 -13.13
C ARG A 242 10.17 -29.93 -14.01
N ASP A 243 8.88 -30.21 -13.98
CA ASP A 243 8.28 -31.33 -14.71
C ASP A 243 8.34 -31.13 -16.23
N ARG A 244 8.45 -29.87 -16.68
CA ARG A 244 8.73 -29.49 -18.09
C ARG A 244 10.21 -29.49 -18.46
N GLY A 245 11.10 -29.82 -17.53
CA GLY A 245 12.55 -29.77 -17.73
C GLY A 245 13.14 -28.36 -17.75
N ALA A 246 12.40 -27.35 -17.26
CA ALA A 246 12.90 -25.99 -17.12
C ALA A 246 13.60 -25.83 -15.75
N ASP A 247 14.81 -25.24 -15.78
CA ASP A 247 15.58 -24.97 -14.57
C ASP A 247 15.19 -23.63 -13.96
N ALA A 248 14.71 -23.65 -12.72
CA ALA A 248 14.28 -22.48 -11.98
C ALA A 248 14.34 -22.73 -10.47
N SER A 249 14.70 -21.68 -9.74
CA SER A 249 14.70 -21.64 -8.28
C SER A 249 13.74 -20.57 -7.76
N LEU A 250 13.27 -20.71 -6.52
CA LEU A 250 12.40 -19.77 -5.84
C LEU A 250 12.96 -19.39 -4.47
N ASP A 251 13.25 -18.11 -4.31
CA ASP A 251 13.53 -17.49 -3.02
C ASP A 251 12.24 -16.90 -2.43
N ILE A 252 11.94 -17.26 -1.18
CA ILE A 252 10.76 -16.80 -0.44
C ILE A 252 11.23 -15.94 0.73
N VAL A 253 10.92 -14.65 0.68
CA VAL A 253 11.24 -13.68 1.74
C VAL A 253 9.96 -13.19 2.40
N GLY A 254 9.81 -13.51 3.68
CA GLY A 254 8.68 -13.12 4.51
C GLY A 254 8.37 -14.12 5.61
N ALA A 255 7.39 -13.79 6.45
CA ALA A 255 6.92 -14.61 7.56
C ALA A 255 5.39 -14.56 7.71
N VAL A 256 4.86 -15.48 8.50
CA VAL A 256 3.45 -15.54 8.93
C VAL A 256 3.11 -14.49 10.00
N PHE A 257 1.82 -14.30 10.33
CA PHE A 257 1.44 -13.64 11.60
C PHE A 257 1.70 -14.57 12.76
N PRO A 258 1.93 -14.02 13.96
CA PRO A 258 1.69 -14.76 15.20
C PRO A 258 0.30 -15.42 15.17
N GLY A 259 0.25 -16.73 15.38
CA GLY A 259 -0.95 -17.57 15.31
C GLY A 259 -1.25 -18.19 13.93
N TYR A 260 -0.37 -18.01 12.94
CA TYR A 260 -0.45 -18.62 11.60
C TYR A 260 0.76 -19.53 11.29
N GLU A 261 1.52 -19.94 12.31
CA GLU A 261 2.75 -20.75 12.20
C GLU A 261 2.53 -22.06 11.45
N SER A 262 1.36 -22.68 11.63
CA SER A 262 0.99 -23.91 10.92
C SER A 262 1.01 -23.78 9.39
N TYR A 263 0.80 -22.59 8.84
CA TYR A 263 0.86 -22.36 7.39
C TYR A 263 2.32 -22.45 6.88
N GLU A 264 3.28 -21.91 7.62
CA GLU A 264 4.70 -22.05 7.25
C GLU A 264 5.17 -23.50 7.41
N GLU A 265 4.75 -24.19 8.46
CA GLU A 265 5.04 -25.61 8.67
C GLU A 265 4.49 -26.48 7.53
N GLN A 266 3.27 -26.18 7.06
CA GLN A 266 2.68 -26.84 5.90
C GLN A 266 3.52 -26.57 4.64
N LEU A 267 3.91 -25.32 4.39
CA LEU A 267 4.75 -24.96 3.24
C LEU A 267 6.10 -25.70 3.24
N ARG A 268 6.78 -25.75 4.40
CA ARG A 268 8.03 -26.52 4.57
C ARG A 268 7.84 -28.02 4.38
N THR A 269 6.68 -28.54 4.76
CA THR A 269 6.35 -29.95 4.56
C THR A 269 6.10 -30.26 3.09
N THR A 270 5.36 -29.40 2.38
CA THR A 270 5.16 -29.50 0.92
C THR A 270 6.50 -29.50 0.18
N ILE A 271 7.39 -28.55 0.49
CA ILE A 271 8.71 -28.46 -0.16
C ILE A 271 9.52 -29.75 0.02
N ARG A 272 9.51 -30.33 1.23
CA ARG A 272 10.19 -31.60 1.52
C ARG A 272 9.56 -32.79 0.81
N VAL A 273 8.23 -32.92 0.87
CA VAL A 273 7.50 -34.06 0.26
C VAL A 273 7.61 -34.06 -1.26
N LEU A 274 7.76 -32.89 -1.88
CA LEU A 274 7.92 -32.74 -3.31
C LEU A 274 9.39 -32.73 -3.78
N ASP A 275 10.35 -32.98 -2.88
CA ASP A 275 11.79 -32.94 -3.13
C ASP A 275 12.23 -31.64 -3.84
N LEU A 276 11.83 -30.49 -3.29
CA LEU A 276 12.12 -29.15 -3.81
C LEU A 276 13.17 -28.38 -2.98
N GLU A 277 13.82 -29.01 -2.02
CA GLU A 277 14.75 -28.35 -1.09
C GLU A 277 15.98 -27.74 -1.78
N ASP A 278 16.34 -28.24 -2.97
CA ASP A 278 17.40 -27.70 -3.82
C ASP A 278 16.95 -26.50 -4.69
N ARG A 279 15.63 -26.30 -4.82
CA ARG A 279 15.03 -25.27 -5.69
C ARG A 279 14.31 -24.18 -4.92
N VAL A 280 13.79 -24.44 -3.73
CA VAL A 280 12.94 -23.50 -2.97
C VAL A 280 13.56 -23.19 -1.62
N THR A 281 13.91 -21.92 -1.39
CA THR A 281 14.54 -21.45 -0.14
C THR A 281 13.64 -20.47 0.61
N LEU A 282 13.36 -20.75 1.89
CA LEU A 282 12.66 -19.83 2.79
C LEU A 282 13.67 -19.04 3.64
N HIS A 283 13.75 -17.73 3.42
CA HIS A 283 14.66 -16.83 4.13
C HIS A 283 14.08 -16.25 5.42
N GLY A 284 12.78 -16.42 5.65
CA GLY A 284 12.08 -15.78 6.75
C GLY A 284 11.93 -14.26 6.54
N PHE A 285 11.65 -13.52 7.62
CA PHE A 285 11.45 -12.07 7.54
C PHE A 285 12.78 -11.31 7.41
N HIS A 286 12.88 -10.47 6.38
CA HIS A 286 13.94 -9.49 6.22
C HIS A 286 13.35 -8.08 6.14
N ALA A 287 13.94 -7.13 6.89
CA ALA A 287 13.54 -5.73 6.86
C ALA A 287 13.97 -5.02 5.56
N ASP A 288 15.13 -5.41 5.02
CA ASP A 288 15.61 -4.97 3.71
C ASP A 288 15.59 -6.14 2.73
N VAL A 289 14.77 -6.01 1.69
CA VAL A 289 14.59 -7.01 0.63
C VAL A 289 15.42 -6.70 -0.61
N THR A 290 16.10 -5.55 -0.65
CA THR A 290 16.87 -5.07 -1.80
C THR A 290 17.90 -6.09 -2.30
N PRO A 291 18.67 -6.78 -1.44
CA PRO A 291 19.64 -7.78 -1.90
C PRO A 291 18.97 -8.95 -2.64
N PHE A 292 17.80 -9.39 -2.18
CA PHE A 292 17.05 -10.48 -2.80
C PHE A 292 16.49 -10.06 -4.15
N VAL A 293 15.87 -8.87 -4.23
CA VAL A 293 15.34 -8.33 -5.48
C VAL A 293 16.46 -8.11 -6.51
N ALA A 294 17.64 -7.68 -6.08
CA ALA A 294 18.79 -7.52 -6.94
C ALA A 294 19.35 -8.84 -7.49
N ALA A 295 19.24 -9.93 -6.72
CA ALA A 295 19.72 -11.26 -7.09
C ALA A 295 18.74 -12.05 -7.98
N ALA A 296 17.46 -11.72 -7.93
CA ALA A 296 16.39 -12.35 -8.70
C ALA A 296 16.40 -11.95 -10.18
N ASP A 297 15.95 -12.83 -11.07
CA ASP A 297 15.71 -12.52 -12.48
C ASP A 297 14.25 -12.13 -12.74
N ALA A 298 13.32 -12.68 -11.97
CA ALA A 298 11.90 -12.34 -12.04
C ALA A 298 11.27 -12.35 -10.64
N CYS A 299 10.30 -11.46 -10.40
CA CYS A 299 9.50 -11.46 -9.18
C CYS A 299 8.10 -12.02 -9.43
N VAL A 300 7.50 -12.63 -8.41
CA VAL A 300 6.12 -13.14 -8.47
C VAL A 300 5.25 -12.55 -7.36
N VAL A 301 4.02 -12.17 -7.71
CA VAL A 301 2.99 -11.72 -6.77
C VAL A 301 1.70 -12.53 -7.02
N PRO A 302 1.66 -13.81 -6.60
CA PRO A 302 0.63 -14.79 -6.97
C PRO A 302 -0.62 -14.71 -6.08
N SER A 303 -1.06 -13.50 -5.74
CA SER A 303 -2.15 -13.30 -4.77
C SER A 303 -3.47 -13.91 -5.25
N ARG A 304 -4.16 -14.64 -4.37
CA ARG A 304 -5.43 -15.32 -4.69
C ARG A 304 -6.64 -14.39 -4.69
N VAL A 305 -6.50 -13.26 -4.01
CA VAL A 305 -7.58 -12.33 -3.69
C VAL A 305 -7.14 -10.92 -4.05
N ASP A 306 -8.11 -10.06 -4.32
CA ASP A 306 -7.82 -8.67 -4.65
C ASP A 306 -6.96 -8.00 -3.56
N GLU A 307 -5.85 -7.43 -4.01
CA GLU A 307 -5.02 -6.54 -3.22
C GLU A 307 -5.49 -5.10 -3.43
N PRO A 308 -5.36 -4.22 -2.42
CA PRO A 308 -5.65 -2.81 -2.61
C PRO A 308 -4.74 -2.15 -3.66
N PHE A 309 -3.48 -2.57 -3.80
CA PHE A 309 -2.56 -2.01 -4.79
C PHE A 309 -1.46 -2.99 -5.22
N GLY A 310 -0.60 -3.43 -4.29
CA GLY A 310 0.49 -4.37 -4.59
C GLY A 310 1.85 -3.71 -4.71
N ASN A 311 2.35 -3.15 -3.60
CA ASN A 311 3.64 -2.46 -3.54
C ASN A 311 4.80 -3.36 -4.02
N THR A 312 4.80 -4.65 -3.70
CA THR A 312 5.85 -5.59 -4.13
C THR A 312 6.01 -5.64 -5.65
N ALA A 313 4.90 -5.56 -6.40
CA ALA A 313 4.97 -5.55 -7.86
C ALA A 313 5.65 -4.27 -8.38
N VAL A 314 5.36 -3.13 -7.74
CA VAL A 314 6.02 -1.85 -8.03
C VAL A 314 7.49 -1.87 -7.63
N GLU A 315 7.84 -2.46 -6.48
CA GLU A 315 9.23 -2.62 -6.02
C GLU A 315 10.05 -3.41 -7.05
N ALA A 316 9.51 -4.48 -7.63
CA ALA A 316 10.14 -5.23 -8.71
C ALA A 316 10.38 -4.38 -9.97
N LEU A 317 9.37 -3.63 -10.41
CA LEU A 317 9.47 -2.73 -11.57
C LEU A 317 10.52 -1.63 -11.36
N LEU A 318 10.55 -1.02 -10.17
CA LEU A 318 11.54 0.00 -9.80
C LEU A 318 12.96 -0.57 -9.72
N ALA A 319 13.09 -1.86 -9.40
CA ALA A 319 14.36 -2.59 -9.41
C ALA A 319 14.75 -3.11 -10.80
N ALA A 320 14.03 -2.73 -11.86
CA ALA A 320 14.21 -3.21 -13.23
C ALA A 320 14.15 -4.75 -13.35
N ARG A 321 13.21 -5.38 -12.64
CA ARG A 321 12.94 -6.81 -12.72
C ARG A 321 11.60 -7.09 -13.40
N PRO A 322 11.54 -8.03 -14.36
CA PRO A 322 10.28 -8.62 -14.80
C PRO A 322 9.44 -9.09 -13.61
N VAL A 323 8.12 -8.95 -13.73
CA VAL A 323 7.20 -9.35 -12.66
C VAL A 323 5.99 -10.08 -13.22
N VAL A 324 5.66 -11.23 -12.63
CA VAL A 324 4.41 -11.94 -12.90
C VAL A 324 3.46 -11.72 -11.73
N VAL A 325 2.28 -11.18 -11.99
CA VAL A 325 1.28 -10.86 -10.97
C VAL A 325 -0.02 -11.58 -11.26
N SER A 326 -0.74 -11.97 -10.21
CA SER A 326 -2.14 -12.38 -10.38
C SER A 326 -2.97 -11.23 -10.96
N ASP A 327 -3.88 -11.55 -11.87
CA ASP A 327 -4.74 -10.62 -12.57
C ASP A 327 -5.92 -10.14 -11.71
N THR A 328 -5.57 -9.52 -10.58
CA THR A 328 -6.51 -8.92 -9.63
C THR A 328 -6.54 -7.41 -9.77
N SER A 329 -7.58 -6.78 -9.24
CA SER A 329 -7.88 -5.37 -9.52
C SER A 329 -6.73 -4.43 -9.15
N GLY A 330 -6.21 -4.51 -7.91
CA GLY A 330 -5.10 -3.66 -7.47
C GLY A 330 -3.79 -3.98 -8.19
N LEU A 331 -3.47 -5.26 -8.38
CA LEU A 331 -2.24 -5.67 -9.08
C LEU A 331 -2.24 -5.23 -10.55
N ARG A 332 -3.40 -5.21 -11.21
CA ARG A 332 -3.56 -4.64 -12.56
C ARG A 332 -3.28 -3.14 -12.55
N GLU A 333 -3.65 -2.41 -11.51
CA GLU A 333 -3.30 -0.99 -11.41
C GLU A 333 -1.81 -0.76 -11.13
N ALA A 334 -1.18 -1.62 -10.32
CA ALA A 334 0.23 -1.52 -9.97
C ALA A 334 1.18 -1.93 -11.11
N ALA A 335 0.88 -3.01 -11.83
CA ALA A 335 1.77 -3.61 -12.82
C ALA A 335 1.20 -3.68 -14.24
N GLY A 336 -0.09 -3.38 -14.45
CA GLY A 336 -0.68 -3.37 -15.78
C GLY A 336 -0.11 -2.27 -16.67
N GLY A 337 0.22 -2.63 -17.91
CA GLY A 337 0.71 -1.70 -18.94
C GLY A 337 2.23 -1.52 -18.98
N TYR A 338 2.99 -2.25 -18.16
CA TYR A 338 4.44 -2.43 -18.31
C TYR A 338 4.72 -3.61 -19.23
N GLU A 339 5.71 -3.49 -20.12
CA GLU A 339 6.10 -4.53 -21.08
C GLU A 339 6.79 -5.72 -20.40
N SER A 340 7.46 -5.48 -19.26
CA SER A 340 8.10 -6.50 -18.44
C SER A 340 7.18 -7.15 -17.40
N ALA A 341 5.91 -6.76 -17.36
CA ALA A 341 4.93 -7.33 -16.44
C ALA A 341 3.99 -8.29 -17.18
N GLN A 342 3.71 -9.43 -16.58
CA GLN A 342 2.68 -10.36 -17.04
C GLN A 342 1.59 -10.52 -16.00
N LEU A 343 0.34 -10.58 -16.45
CA LEU A 343 -0.83 -10.82 -15.61
C LEU A 343 -1.35 -12.23 -15.89
N VAL A 344 -1.47 -13.04 -14.85
CA VAL A 344 -1.94 -14.44 -14.94
C VAL A 344 -3.20 -14.64 -14.10
N PRO A 345 -4.09 -15.59 -14.41
CA PRO A 345 -5.22 -15.91 -13.55
C PRO A 345 -4.76 -16.19 -12.10
N PRO A 346 -5.50 -15.69 -11.07
CA PRO A 346 -5.16 -15.99 -9.68
C PRO A 346 -5.35 -17.49 -9.39
N ALA A 347 -4.50 -18.03 -8.50
CA ALA A 347 -4.53 -19.44 -8.09
C ALA A 347 -4.32 -20.44 -9.24
N ASP A 348 -3.55 -20.07 -10.26
CA ASP A 348 -3.20 -20.91 -11.41
C ASP A 348 -1.67 -21.10 -11.50
N PRO A 349 -1.12 -22.18 -10.91
CA PRO A 349 0.31 -22.47 -10.97
C PRO A 349 0.83 -22.71 -12.39
N ALA A 350 0.02 -23.32 -13.26
CA ALA A 350 0.41 -23.62 -14.64
C ALA A 350 0.55 -22.33 -15.45
N ALA A 351 -0.39 -21.39 -15.34
CA ALA A 351 -0.29 -20.09 -15.98
C ALA A 351 0.89 -19.26 -15.43
N LEU A 352 1.17 -19.35 -14.12
CA LEU A 352 2.34 -18.73 -13.52
C LEU A 352 3.65 -19.33 -14.07
N ALA A 353 3.71 -20.66 -14.23
CA ALA A 353 4.84 -21.35 -14.84
C ALA A 353 5.02 -20.98 -16.32
N ASP A 354 3.95 -20.92 -17.11
CA ASP A 354 3.98 -20.48 -18.52
C ASP A 354 4.59 -19.07 -18.63
N ALA A 355 4.16 -18.16 -17.76
CA ALA A 355 4.66 -16.80 -17.70
C ALA A 355 6.16 -16.75 -17.38
N LEU A 356 6.60 -17.47 -16.34
CA LEU A 356 8.01 -17.56 -15.97
C LEU A 356 8.87 -18.21 -17.07
N GLN A 357 8.37 -19.25 -17.73
CA GLN A 357 9.04 -19.92 -18.85
C GLN A 357 9.20 -18.99 -20.05
N SER A 358 8.19 -18.15 -20.35
CA SER A 358 8.30 -17.15 -21.41
C SER A 358 9.33 -16.07 -21.10
N ILE A 359 9.43 -15.64 -19.83
CA ILE A 359 10.49 -14.72 -19.38
C ILE A 359 11.87 -15.33 -19.57
N ALA A 360 12.04 -16.61 -19.21
CA ALA A 360 13.30 -17.31 -19.37
C ALA A 360 13.69 -17.50 -20.85
N THR A 361 12.70 -17.83 -21.70
CA THR A 361 12.91 -18.06 -23.14
C THR A 361 13.29 -16.77 -23.88
N ASP A 362 12.60 -15.66 -23.57
CA ASP A 362 12.83 -14.35 -24.18
C ASP A 362 13.63 -13.41 -23.26
N TRP A 363 14.62 -13.95 -22.53
CA TRP A 363 15.29 -13.24 -21.45
C TRP A 363 15.86 -11.87 -21.85
N ASP A 364 16.55 -11.79 -22.99
CA ASP A 364 17.14 -10.54 -23.47
C ASP A 364 16.07 -9.46 -23.74
N ALA A 365 14.90 -9.86 -24.25
CA ALA A 365 13.79 -8.96 -24.45
C ALA A 365 13.22 -8.49 -23.09
N TYR A 366 13.03 -9.41 -22.15
CA TYR A 366 12.46 -9.11 -20.82
C TYR A 366 13.36 -8.21 -19.97
N ARG A 367 14.67 -8.45 -19.94
CA ARG A 367 15.61 -7.57 -19.22
C ARG A 367 15.66 -6.16 -19.84
N ALA A 368 15.57 -6.05 -21.17
CA ALA A 368 15.55 -4.76 -21.85
C ALA A 368 14.23 -4.00 -21.61
N ARG A 369 13.09 -4.71 -21.61
CA ARG A 369 11.78 -4.16 -21.23
C ARG A 369 11.80 -3.65 -19.79
N ALA A 370 12.30 -4.45 -18.86
CA ALA A 370 12.34 -4.09 -17.44
C ALA A 370 13.21 -2.85 -17.17
N ALA A 371 14.33 -2.70 -17.89
CA ALA A 371 15.16 -1.50 -17.84
C ALA A 371 14.41 -0.23 -18.29
N ARG A 372 13.56 -0.33 -19.34
CA ARG A 372 12.73 0.80 -19.79
C ARG A 372 11.58 1.08 -18.84
N ASP A 373 10.88 0.04 -18.41
CA ASP A 373 9.72 0.16 -17.53
C ASP A 373 10.06 0.73 -16.16
N ARG A 374 11.29 0.53 -15.66
CA ARG A 374 11.78 1.20 -14.46
C ARG A 374 11.56 2.71 -14.48
N PHE A 375 11.92 3.40 -15.57
CA PHE A 375 11.78 4.86 -15.64
C PHE A 375 10.31 5.29 -15.61
N ARG A 376 9.44 4.51 -16.26
CA ARG A 376 7.99 4.72 -16.21
C ARG A 376 7.44 4.48 -14.80
N ALA A 377 7.91 3.43 -14.12
CA ALA A 377 7.54 3.10 -12.76
C ALA A 377 7.99 4.18 -11.77
N GLU A 378 9.21 4.71 -11.91
CA GLU A 378 9.71 5.82 -11.10
C GLU A 378 8.84 7.07 -11.26
N HIS A 379 8.47 7.41 -12.50
CA HIS A 379 7.60 8.55 -12.74
C HIS A 379 6.18 8.36 -12.16
N ARG A 380 5.64 7.14 -12.24
CA ARG A 380 4.25 6.85 -11.82
C ARG A 380 4.11 6.59 -10.32
N HIS A 381 5.09 5.94 -9.72
CA HIS A 381 5.04 5.40 -8.35
C HIS A 381 6.19 5.89 -7.47
N GLY A 382 7.10 6.71 -7.98
CA GLY A 382 8.18 7.29 -7.21
C GLY A 382 7.65 8.10 -6.01
N PRO A 383 8.36 8.11 -4.87
CA PRO A 383 7.91 8.79 -3.67
C PRO A 383 7.65 10.28 -3.85
N GLU A 384 8.40 10.94 -4.74
CA GLU A 384 8.31 12.39 -4.92
C GLU A 384 6.94 12.84 -5.44
N LEU A 385 6.45 12.22 -6.52
CA LEU A 385 5.13 12.55 -7.06
C LEU A 385 4.02 12.20 -6.06
N TYR A 386 4.17 11.09 -5.33
CA TYR A 386 3.24 10.73 -4.26
C TYR A 386 3.18 11.79 -3.16
N ARG A 387 4.34 12.19 -2.62
CA ARG A 387 4.49 13.22 -1.58
C ARG A 387 3.80 14.53 -2.00
N GLN A 388 4.05 14.98 -3.22
CA GLN A 388 3.43 16.18 -3.78
C GLN A 388 1.89 16.04 -3.87
N ARG A 389 1.38 14.90 -4.33
CA ARG A 389 -0.07 14.63 -4.42
C ARG A 389 -0.74 14.58 -3.05
N ILE A 390 -0.08 14.03 -2.04
CA ILE A 390 -0.57 14.04 -0.65
C ILE A 390 -0.63 15.47 -0.09
N ALA A 391 0.46 16.23 -0.21
CA ALA A 391 0.50 17.63 0.23
C ALA A 391 -0.58 18.47 -0.47
N ARG A 392 -0.74 18.31 -1.79
CA ARG A 392 -1.80 18.96 -2.59
C ARG A 392 -3.20 18.59 -2.13
N SER A 393 -3.43 17.34 -1.77
CA SER A 393 -4.73 16.88 -1.27
C SER A 393 -5.10 17.54 0.06
N VAL A 394 -4.13 17.71 0.96
CA VAL A 394 -4.31 18.47 2.21
C VAL A 394 -4.52 19.96 1.94
N GLY A 395 -3.68 20.58 1.11
CA GLY A 395 -3.78 22.01 0.76
C GLY A 395 -5.10 22.39 0.09
N THR A 396 -5.60 21.54 -0.81
CA THR A 396 -6.91 21.72 -1.46
C THR A 396 -8.04 21.68 -0.43
N MET A 397 -8.00 20.72 0.50
CA MET A 397 -9.02 20.59 1.56
C MET A 397 -9.04 21.80 2.48
N LEU A 398 -7.88 22.28 2.90
CA LEU A 398 -7.75 23.48 3.74
C LEU A 398 -8.31 24.72 3.03
N SER A 399 -7.94 24.92 1.76
CA SER A 399 -8.38 26.07 0.96
C SER A 399 -9.89 26.09 0.72
N ALA A 400 -10.50 24.92 0.45
CA ALA A 400 -11.95 24.80 0.30
C ALA A 400 -12.70 25.17 1.59
N THR A 401 -12.14 24.81 2.75
CA THR A 401 -12.75 25.10 4.05
C THR A 401 -12.70 26.61 4.39
N THR A 402 -11.62 27.31 4.03
CA THR A 402 -11.49 28.76 4.28
C THR A 402 -12.49 29.59 3.45
N ARG A 403 -12.79 29.18 2.21
CA ARG A 403 -13.75 29.87 1.33
C ARG A 403 -15.21 29.74 1.78
N VAL A 404 -15.57 28.65 2.47
CA VAL A 404 -16.93 28.45 3.00
C VAL A 404 -17.20 29.31 4.24
N GLY A 405 -16.15 29.77 4.93
CA GLY A 405 -16.25 30.63 6.12
C GLY A 405 -16.20 32.14 5.88
N SER A 406 -16.06 32.60 4.63
CA SER A 406 -16.06 34.04 4.30
C SER A 406 -17.51 34.53 4.13
N PRO A 407 -17.94 35.63 4.77
CA PRO A 407 -19.25 36.22 4.49
C PRO A 407 -19.32 36.62 3.00
N ARG A 408 -20.43 36.30 2.33
CA ARG A 408 -20.72 36.89 1.01
C ARG A 408 -20.67 38.41 1.17
N PRO A 409 -19.93 39.16 0.33
CA PRO A 409 -20.02 40.61 0.36
C PRO A 409 -21.49 40.99 0.16
N ALA A 410 -22.00 41.86 1.02
CA ALA A 410 -23.33 42.42 0.88
C ALA A 410 -23.43 42.99 -0.53
N SER A 411 -24.40 42.51 -1.31
CA SER A 411 -24.73 43.14 -2.57
C SER A 411 -25.33 44.49 -2.25
N ASP A 412 -24.59 45.57 -2.51
CA ASP A 412 -25.13 46.92 -2.50
C ASP A 412 -26.31 46.97 -3.48
N ARG A 413 -27.49 47.29 -2.94
CA ARG A 413 -28.66 47.76 -3.67
C ARG A 413 -29.10 49.08 -3.07
#